data_AF-A0AA44DJ52-F1
#
_entry.id   AF-A0AA44DJ52-F1
#
_cell.length_a   1.000
_cell.length_b   1.000
_cell.length_c   1.000
_cell.angle_alpha   90.00
_cell.angle_beta   90.00
_cell.angle_gamma   90.00
#
_symmetry.space_group_name_H-M   'P 1'
#
loop_
_entity.id
_entity.type
_entity.pdbx_description
1 polymer ?
#
loop_
_entity_poly.entity_id
_entity_poly.type
_entity_poly.pdbx_seq_one_letter_code
_entity_poly.pdbx_strand_id
1 'polypeptide(L)'
;MKYKVAILKSIEFIEKNLKNNLSLKIISNHVGYSEYHFSRVFKSEMNMSIMEYVQERRLLLASKEIFEGRKIVDVSYDYQYDTHSGFSKAFKKKFGFTPTQHLIYAIKILENIKNENREGLIMKNENSKGIFIEPSIEFTSAEQLYNQLILNLKSKYNCSDLEEIEKAYLLSCEAHKDQYRRSGEPYVIHPLNIALILSQIYVDKESIIVGLLYDVITKNTPITLDVVESKFSREISLLLDGVTNFTSTNLRKVVDEDCSIDGRVFVIQLASRLHNMRTIKHMSPEIYKEKAEETIDIFSPIATKLNLIKLKMELDDLSIKYLID
;
A
#
# COMPACT_ATOMS: atom_id res chain seq x y z
N MET A 1 -22.87 10.56 3.63
CA MET A 1 -22.82 10.39 5.11
C MET A 1 -24.03 9.70 5.76
N LYS A 2 -25.23 9.64 5.14
CA LYS A 2 -26.44 9.07 5.77
C LYS A 2 -26.30 7.61 6.26
N TYR A 3 -25.42 6.81 5.66
CA TYR A 3 -25.24 5.39 5.98
C TYR A 3 -23.84 5.03 6.48
N LYS A 4 -22.96 6.02 6.71
CA LYS A 4 -21.54 5.78 7.08
C LYS A 4 -21.42 4.89 8.32
N VAL A 5 -22.22 5.16 9.35
CA VAL A 5 -22.26 4.36 10.59
C VAL A 5 -22.72 2.92 10.34
N ALA A 6 -23.70 2.71 9.47
CA ALA A 6 -24.20 1.38 9.14
C ALA A 6 -23.15 0.57 8.35
N ILE A 7 -22.45 1.22 7.42
CA ILE A 7 -21.35 0.60 6.68
C ILE A 7 -20.24 0.19 7.64
N LEU A 8 -19.75 1.09 8.50
CA LEU A 8 -18.69 0.80 9.45
C LEU A 8 -19.06 -0.35 10.41
N LYS A 9 -20.28 -0.34 10.97
CA LYS A 9 -20.76 -1.44 11.81
C LYS A 9 -20.86 -2.76 11.07
N SER A 10 -21.29 -2.74 9.80
CA SER A 10 -21.32 -3.96 9.00
C SER A 10 -19.93 -4.50 8.72
N ILE A 11 -18.95 -3.62 8.45
CA ILE A 11 -17.55 -4.00 8.22
C ILE A 11 -16.98 -4.59 9.50
N GLU A 12 -17.13 -3.92 10.64
CA GLU A 12 -16.68 -4.41 11.94
C GLU A 12 -17.27 -5.81 12.24
N PHE A 13 -18.56 -5.98 12.02
CA PHE A 13 -19.23 -7.27 12.18
C PHE A 13 -18.67 -8.33 11.24
N ILE A 14 -18.47 -7.99 9.95
CA ILE A 14 -17.88 -8.90 8.97
C ILE A 14 -16.48 -9.33 9.42
N GLU A 15 -15.57 -8.39 9.71
CA GLU A 15 -14.17 -8.68 10.07
C GLU A 15 -14.07 -9.61 11.28
N LYS A 16 -14.92 -9.40 12.30
CA LYS A 16 -15.01 -10.27 13.49
C LYS A 16 -15.56 -11.67 13.22
N ASN A 17 -16.22 -11.87 12.07
CA ASN A 17 -16.95 -13.09 11.74
C ASN A 17 -16.52 -13.72 10.40
N LEU A 18 -15.35 -13.37 9.84
CA LEU A 18 -14.92 -13.87 8.53
C LEU A 18 -14.79 -15.40 8.44
N LYS A 19 -14.49 -16.08 9.56
CA LYS A 19 -14.46 -17.55 9.65
C LYS A 19 -15.83 -18.19 9.90
N ASN A 20 -16.85 -17.39 10.19
CA ASN A 20 -18.21 -17.87 10.41
C ASN A 20 -19.01 -17.83 9.11
N ASN A 21 -20.14 -18.54 9.08
CA ASN A 21 -21.08 -18.47 7.97
C ASN A 21 -21.73 -17.07 7.92
N LEU A 22 -21.33 -16.27 6.92
CA LEU A 22 -21.83 -14.93 6.67
C LEU A 22 -22.71 -14.94 5.42
N SER A 23 -23.85 -14.25 5.51
CA SER A 23 -24.75 -13.98 4.39
C SER A 23 -25.22 -12.54 4.43
N LEU A 24 -25.68 -12.02 3.28
CA LEU A 24 -26.28 -10.68 3.20
C LEU A 24 -27.40 -10.51 4.24
N LYS A 25 -28.21 -11.55 4.46
CA LYS A 25 -29.27 -11.56 5.48
C LYS A 25 -28.73 -11.34 6.88
N ILE A 26 -27.70 -12.09 7.27
CA ILE A 26 -27.10 -11.96 8.62
C ILE A 26 -26.53 -10.55 8.80
N ILE A 27 -25.81 -10.04 7.81
CA ILE A 27 -25.11 -8.75 7.92
C ILE A 27 -26.11 -7.59 7.90
N SER A 28 -27.10 -7.60 7.00
CA SER A 28 -28.12 -6.55 6.92
C SER A 28 -29.01 -6.50 8.16
N ASN A 29 -29.38 -7.66 8.72
CA ASN A 29 -30.09 -7.74 9.99
C ASN A 29 -29.27 -7.15 11.15
N HIS A 30 -27.95 -7.40 11.18
CA HIS A 30 -27.07 -6.85 12.22
C HIS A 30 -27.09 -5.32 12.26
N VAL A 31 -27.21 -4.67 11.09
CA VAL A 31 -27.24 -3.20 10.99
C VAL A 31 -28.65 -2.61 10.92
N GLY A 32 -29.70 -3.43 11.01
CA GLY A 32 -31.09 -2.99 11.05
C GLY A 32 -31.67 -2.54 9.71
N TYR A 33 -31.19 -3.09 8.58
CA TYR A 33 -31.69 -2.76 7.25
C TYR A 33 -32.20 -3.99 6.50
N SER A 34 -33.09 -3.78 5.53
CA SER A 34 -33.50 -4.86 4.60
C SER A 34 -32.34 -5.26 3.69
N GLU A 35 -32.29 -6.54 3.28
CA GLU A 35 -31.25 -7.08 2.40
C GLU A 35 -31.08 -6.26 1.11
N TYR A 36 -32.20 -5.92 0.47
CA TYR A 36 -32.20 -5.15 -0.79
C TYR A 36 -31.64 -3.75 -0.60
N HIS A 37 -32.12 -3.02 0.41
CA HIS A 37 -31.68 -1.66 0.66
C HIS A 37 -30.19 -1.62 1.04
N PHE A 38 -29.78 -2.50 1.96
CA PHE A 38 -28.42 -2.51 2.44
C PHE A 38 -27.42 -2.94 1.35
N SER A 39 -27.77 -3.91 0.52
CA SER A 39 -26.93 -4.34 -0.61
C SER A 39 -26.67 -3.18 -1.58
N ARG A 40 -27.69 -2.37 -1.91
CA ARG A 40 -27.55 -1.18 -2.78
C ARG A 40 -26.68 -0.11 -2.14
N VAL A 41 -26.91 0.18 -0.87
CA VAL A 41 -26.13 1.18 -0.11
C VAL A 41 -24.67 0.75 -0.01
N PHE A 42 -24.41 -0.48 0.42
CA PHE A 42 -23.06 -1.02 0.52
C PHE A 42 -22.33 -0.97 -0.82
N LYS A 43 -22.98 -1.40 -1.91
CA LYS A 43 -22.39 -1.34 -3.24
C LYS A 43 -22.08 0.07 -3.71
N SER A 44 -22.94 1.04 -3.39
CA SER A 44 -22.73 2.44 -3.74
C SER A 44 -21.57 3.07 -2.97
N GLU A 45 -21.39 2.71 -1.70
CA GLU A 45 -20.38 3.31 -0.83
C GLU A 45 -19.01 2.60 -0.98
N MET A 46 -19.00 1.27 -1.13
CA MET A 46 -17.77 0.45 -1.18
C MET A 46 -17.32 0.09 -2.60
N ASN A 47 -18.11 0.47 -3.62
CA ASN A 47 -17.88 0.11 -5.03
C ASN A 47 -17.76 -1.41 -5.29
N MET A 48 -18.32 -2.23 -4.41
CA MET A 48 -18.40 -3.69 -4.55
C MET A 48 -19.56 -4.23 -3.73
N SER A 49 -20.08 -5.41 -4.09
CA SER A 49 -21.11 -6.05 -3.28
C SER A 49 -20.54 -6.50 -1.94
N ILE A 50 -21.43 -6.61 -0.95
CA ILE A 50 -21.04 -7.05 0.40
C ILE A 50 -20.45 -8.46 0.42
N MET A 51 -20.95 -9.36 -0.44
CA MET A 51 -20.44 -10.72 -0.50
C MET A 51 -19.12 -10.80 -1.27
N GLU A 52 -18.90 -9.92 -2.26
CA GLU A 52 -17.57 -9.75 -2.86
C GLU A 52 -16.59 -9.27 -1.79
N TYR A 53 -16.93 -8.24 -1.00
CA TYR A 53 -16.11 -7.78 0.12
C TYR A 53 -15.74 -8.94 1.06
N VAL A 54 -16.74 -9.68 1.58
CA VAL A 54 -16.50 -10.85 2.45
C VAL A 54 -15.54 -11.86 1.82
N GLN A 55 -15.73 -12.21 0.54
CA GLN A 55 -14.84 -13.14 -0.15
C GLN A 55 -13.42 -12.59 -0.29
N GLU A 56 -13.26 -11.32 -0.64
CA GLU A 56 -11.93 -10.71 -0.75
C GLU A 56 -11.19 -10.70 0.59
N ARG A 57 -11.88 -10.35 1.68
CA ARG A 57 -11.31 -10.35 3.04
C ARG A 57 -10.91 -11.76 3.48
N ARG A 58 -11.75 -12.77 3.21
CA ARG A 58 -11.44 -14.18 3.48
C ARG A 58 -10.19 -14.64 2.76
N LEU A 59 -10.07 -14.36 1.46
CA LEU A 59 -8.90 -14.74 0.66
C LEU A 59 -7.62 -14.07 1.17
N LEU A 60 -7.71 -12.83 1.63
CA LEU A 60 -6.59 -12.09 2.17
C LEU A 60 -6.09 -12.67 3.49
N LEU A 61 -6.99 -12.90 4.45
CA LEU A 61 -6.57 -13.53 5.71
C LEU A 61 -6.09 -14.97 5.51
N ALA A 62 -6.74 -15.71 4.62
CA ALA A 62 -6.29 -17.04 4.21
C ALA A 62 -4.85 -16.99 3.65
N SER A 63 -4.55 -16.01 2.81
CA SER A 63 -3.22 -15.80 2.25
C SER A 63 -2.17 -15.57 3.35
N LYS A 64 -2.51 -14.76 4.37
CA LYS A 64 -1.64 -14.52 5.52
C LYS A 64 -1.41 -15.80 6.33
N GLU A 65 -2.46 -16.53 6.67
CA GLU A 65 -2.33 -17.78 7.44
C GLU A 65 -1.53 -18.85 6.68
N ILE A 66 -1.70 -18.94 5.35
CA ILE A 66 -0.90 -19.83 4.50
C ILE A 66 0.58 -19.41 4.50
N PHE A 67 0.85 -18.10 4.44
CA PHE A 67 2.22 -17.57 4.51
C PHE A 67 2.89 -17.91 5.84
N GLU A 68 2.13 -17.87 6.94
CA GLU A 68 2.57 -18.27 8.28
C GLU A 68 2.73 -19.80 8.44
N GLY A 69 2.50 -20.57 7.38
CA GLY A 69 2.73 -22.01 7.32
C GLY A 69 1.51 -22.87 7.66
N ARG A 70 0.31 -22.29 7.78
CA ARG A 70 -0.92 -23.09 7.94
C ARG A 70 -1.19 -23.90 6.68
N LYS A 71 -1.74 -25.10 6.86
CA LYS A 71 -2.11 -25.98 5.75
C LYS A 71 -3.24 -25.35 4.93
N ILE A 72 -3.04 -25.29 3.61
CA ILE A 72 -4.00 -24.71 2.65
C ILE A 72 -5.40 -25.30 2.79
N VAL A 73 -5.50 -26.61 3.02
CA VAL A 73 -6.78 -27.31 3.17
C VAL A 73 -7.52 -26.81 4.43
N ASP A 74 -6.84 -26.73 5.56
CA ASP A 74 -7.43 -26.25 6.83
C ASP A 74 -7.88 -24.79 6.68
N VAL A 75 -7.02 -23.95 6.10
CA VAL A 75 -7.33 -22.53 5.84
C VAL A 75 -8.53 -22.39 4.91
N SER A 76 -8.61 -23.20 3.85
CA SER A 76 -9.77 -23.20 2.94
C SER A 76 -11.08 -23.46 3.69
N TYR A 77 -11.10 -24.44 4.61
CA TYR A 77 -12.28 -24.74 5.41
C TYR A 77 -12.60 -23.67 6.45
N ASP A 78 -11.59 -23.17 7.17
CA ASP A 78 -11.73 -22.07 8.15
C ASP A 78 -12.43 -20.86 7.51
N TYR A 79 -12.10 -20.54 6.25
CA TYR A 79 -12.66 -19.42 5.51
C TYR A 79 -13.87 -19.80 4.62
N GLN A 80 -14.58 -20.86 4.98
CA GLN A 80 -15.90 -21.20 4.44
C GLN A 80 -15.91 -21.47 2.92
N TYR A 81 -14.85 -22.11 2.40
CA TYR A 81 -14.87 -22.65 1.04
C TYR A 81 -15.24 -24.13 1.07
N ASP A 82 -16.30 -24.50 0.35
CA ASP A 82 -16.80 -25.88 0.28
C ASP A 82 -15.82 -26.83 -0.40
N THR A 83 -14.98 -26.31 -1.31
CA THR A 83 -14.02 -27.11 -2.06
C THR A 83 -12.67 -26.41 -2.18
N HIS A 84 -11.60 -27.20 -2.10
CA HIS A 84 -10.23 -26.75 -2.35
C HIS A 84 -10.07 -26.16 -3.76
N SER A 85 -10.77 -26.70 -4.77
CA SER A 85 -10.75 -26.19 -6.14
C SER A 85 -11.41 -24.81 -6.24
N GLY A 86 -12.54 -24.61 -5.56
CA GLY A 86 -13.21 -23.32 -5.46
C GLY A 86 -12.32 -22.26 -4.80
N PHE A 87 -11.71 -22.61 -3.67
CA PHE A 87 -10.73 -21.75 -2.99
C PHE A 87 -9.56 -21.40 -3.90
N SER A 88 -8.92 -22.40 -4.51
CA SER A 88 -7.74 -22.18 -5.38
C SER A 88 -8.05 -21.29 -6.58
N LYS A 89 -9.24 -21.44 -7.20
CA LYS A 89 -9.69 -20.57 -8.30
C LYS A 89 -9.93 -19.14 -7.84
N ALA A 90 -10.63 -18.96 -6.72
CA ALA A 90 -10.89 -17.65 -6.16
C ALA A 90 -9.59 -16.94 -5.75
N PHE A 91 -8.68 -17.67 -5.10
CA PHE A 91 -7.35 -17.22 -4.71
C PHE A 91 -6.53 -16.81 -5.93
N LYS A 92 -6.48 -17.65 -6.97
CA LYS A 92 -5.80 -17.31 -8.24
C LYS A 92 -6.42 -16.11 -8.93
N LYS A 93 -7.74 -15.98 -8.93
CA LYS A 93 -8.43 -14.82 -9.51
C LYS A 93 -8.05 -13.52 -8.77
N LYS A 94 -7.92 -13.58 -7.44
CA LYS A 94 -7.59 -12.42 -6.61
C LYS A 94 -6.11 -12.04 -6.66
N PHE A 95 -5.22 -13.01 -6.57
CA PHE A 95 -3.78 -12.77 -6.39
C PHE A 95 -2.93 -13.05 -7.63
N GLY A 96 -3.49 -13.69 -8.65
CA GLY A 96 -2.78 -14.07 -9.89
C GLY A 96 -2.06 -15.42 -9.83
N PHE A 97 -2.00 -16.07 -8.67
CA PHE A 97 -1.35 -17.37 -8.45
C PHE A 97 -2.15 -18.24 -7.47
N THR A 98 -1.88 -19.54 -7.46
CA THR A 98 -2.56 -20.49 -6.57
C THR A 98 -2.03 -20.43 -5.14
N PRO A 99 -2.79 -20.91 -4.13
CA PRO A 99 -2.30 -21.04 -2.76
C PRO A 99 -0.98 -21.81 -2.64
N THR A 100 -0.78 -22.84 -3.46
CA THR A 100 0.46 -23.61 -3.52
C THR A 100 1.61 -22.78 -4.06
N GLN A 101 1.38 -21.99 -5.11
CA GLN A 101 2.39 -21.09 -5.66
C GLN A 101 2.79 -20.01 -4.65
N HIS A 102 1.82 -19.50 -3.87
CA HIS A 102 2.08 -18.60 -2.74
C HIS A 102 3.01 -19.24 -1.70
N LEU A 103 2.74 -20.48 -1.29
CA LEU A 103 3.59 -21.20 -0.32
C LEU A 103 5.00 -21.44 -0.86
N ILE A 104 5.15 -21.87 -2.12
CA ILE A 104 6.46 -22.05 -2.75
C ILE A 104 7.24 -20.74 -2.76
N TYR A 105 6.57 -19.62 -3.04
CA TYR A 105 7.19 -18.31 -3.05
C TYR A 105 7.60 -17.87 -1.63
N ALA A 106 6.73 -18.08 -0.63
CA ALA A 106 7.02 -17.80 0.76
C ALA A 106 8.21 -18.62 1.28
N ILE A 107 8.27 -19.91 0.96
CA ILE A 107 9.39 -20.79 1.32
C ILE A 107 10.68 -20.29 0.70
N LYS A 108 10.69 -19.91 -0.58
CA LYS A 108 11.88 -19.35 -1.23
C LYS A 108 12.36 -18.05 -0.57
N ILE A 109 11.45 -17.16 -0.16
CA ILE A 109 11.80 -15.96 0.60
C ILE A 109 12.41 -16.36 1.96
N LEU A 110 11.76 -17.25 2.70
CA LEU A 110 12.22 -17.67 4.02
C LEU A 110 13.55 -18.44 3.96
N GLU A 111 13.78 -19.22 2.90
CA GLU A 111 15.06 -19.85 2.60
C GLU A 111 16.12 -18.80 2.27
N ASN A 112 15.80 -17.79 1.46
CA ASN A 112 16.72 -16.68 1.19
C ASN A 112 17.08 -15.90 2.46
N ILE A 113 16.11 -15.57 3.31
CA ILE A 113 16.33 -14.89 4.60
C ILE A 113 17.19 -15.75 5.55
N LYS A 114 16.98 -17.07 5.57
CA LYS A 114 17.80 -18.00 6.37
C LYS A 114 19.22 -18.13 5.82
N ASN A 115 19.38 -18.07 4.49
CA ASN A 115 20.67 -18.18 3.81
C ASN A 115 21.48 -16.87 3.84
N GLU A 116 20.83 -15.71 3.87
CA GLU A 116 21.46 -14.39 4.06
C GLU A 116 22.18 -14.26 5.41
N ASN A 117 21.79 -15.06 6.41
CA ASN A 117 22.49 -15.15 7.69
C ASN A 117 23.74 -16.05 7.67
N ARG A 118 24.11 -16.66 6.54
CA ARG A 118 25.27 -17.56 6.47
C ARG A 118 26.27 -17.30 5.37
N GLU A 119 25.92 -16.72 4.22
CA GLU A 119 26.91 -16.48 3.17
C GLU A 119 26.44 -15.34 2.25
N GLY A 120 27.38 -14.43 1.96
CA GLY A 120 27.13 -13.20 1.20
C GLY A 120 26.69 -13.45 -0.25
N LEU A 121 26.01 -12.42 -0.78
CA LEU A 121 25.89 -12.04 -2.19
C LEU A 121 26.07 -13.18 -3.22
N ILE A 122 24.98 -13.65 -3.86
CA ILE A 122 24.87 -13.92 -5.32
C ILE A 122 23.41 -14.30 -5.69
N MET A 123 22.75 -13.33 -6.33
CA MET A 123 21.87 -13.37 -7.51
C MET A 123 21.10 -14.66 -7.88
N LYS A 124 19.76 -14.57 -7.91
CA LYS A 124 18.87 -14.58 -9.10
C LYS A 124 17.45 -15.04 -8.74
N ASN A 125 16.44 -14.18 -8.95
CA ASN A 125 15.25 -14.57 -9.71
C ASN A 125 14.38 -13.34 -10.04
N GLU A 126 14.39 -12.96 -11.32
CA GLU A 126 13.61 -11.87 -11.93
C GLU A 126 12.11 -12.17 -12.05
N ASN A 127 11.50 -12.89 -11.10
CA ASN A 127 10.05 -13.17 -11.12
C ASN A 127 9.41 -13.18 -9.72
N SER A 128 10.08 -12.58 -8.73
CA SER A 128 9.63 -12.55 -7.34
C SER A 128 8.68 -11.37 -7.06
N LYS A 129 7.46 -11.40 -7.61
CA LYS A 129 6.38 -10.47 -7.20
C LYS A 129 5.66 -11.01 -5.96
N GLY A 130 6.09 -10.62 -4.76
CA GLY A 130 5.38 -10.94 -3.52
C GLY A 130 3.96 -10.38 -3.45
N ILE A 131 3.13 -10.96 -2.58
CA ILE A 131 1.69 -10.64 -2.44
C ILE A 131 1.49 -9.20 -1.95
N PHE A 132 2.34 -8.79 -1.02
CA PHE A 132 2.33 -7.49 -0.38
C PHE A 132 3.52 -6.67 -0.86
N ILE A 133 3.41 -5.36 -0.74
CA ILE A 133 4.56 -4.48 -0.87
C ILE A 133 5.42 -4.77 0.36
N GLU A 134 6.65 -5.22 0.17
CA GLU A 134 7.53 -5.56 1.29
C GLU A 134 7.70 -4.32 2.19
N PRO A 135 7.28 -4.40 3.46
CA PRO A 135 7.50 -3.31 4.39
C PRO A 135 8.98 -3.24 4.76
N SER A 136 9.48 -2.03 4.95
CA SER A 136 10.73 -1.85 5.67
C SER A 136 10.56 -2.26 7.13
N ILE A 137 11.65 -2.70 7.73
CA ILE A 137 11.71 -2.93 9.16
C ILE A 137 11.81 -1.55 9.83
N GLU A 138 10.96 -1.26 10.83
CA GLU A 138 11.07 -0.03 11.61
C GLU A 138 12.47 0.08 12.23
N PHE A 139 13.02 1.30 12.30
CA PHE A 139 14.38 1.57 12.79
C PHE A 139 15.52 1.03 11.91
N THR A 140 15.24 0.66 10.66
CA THR A 140 16.29 0.44 9.65
C THR A 140 17.00 1.76 9.36
N SER A 141 18.33 1.74 9.23
CA SER A 141 19.08 2.96 8.93
C SER A 141 18.80 3.48 7.52
N ALA A 142 18.95 4.79 7.31
CA ALA A 142 18.78 5.40 6.00
C ALA A 142 19.69 4.78 4.93
N GLU A 143 20.93 4.44 5.33
CA GLU A 143 21.91 3.77 4.47
C GLU A 143 21.45 2.36 4.07
N GLN A 144 20.91 1.58 5.01
CA GLN A 144 20.39 0.24 4.73
C GLN A 144 19.19 0.29 3.77
N LEU A 145 18.25 1.22 3.99
CA LEU A 145 17.11 1.42 3.09
C LEU A 145 17.55 1.86 1.69
N TYR A 146 18.55 2.74 1.60
CA TYR A 146 19.10 3.17 0.33
C TYR A 146 19.81 2.03 -0.41
N ASN A 147 20.60 1.22 0.30
CA ASN A 147 21.24 0.04 -0.29
C ASN A 147 20.21 -0.96 -0.82
N GLN A 148 19.12 -1.19 -0.08
CA GLN A 148 18.01 -2.02 -0.54
C GLN A 148 17.35 -1.43 -1.79
N LEU A 149 17.14 -0.11 -1.84
CA LEU A 149 16.60 0.57 -3.01
C LEU A 149 17.49 0.36 -4.23
N ILE A 150 18.80 0.57 -4.10
CA ILE A 150 19.75 0.38 -5.20
C ILE A 150 19.79 -1.08 -5.66
N LEU A 151 19.74 -2.06 -4.74
CA LEU A 151 19.66 -3.47 -5.11
C LEU A 151 18.40 -3.78 -5.95
N ASN A 152 17.25 -3.18 -5.59
CA ASN A 152 16.00 -3.36 -6.33
C ASN A 152 16.02 -2.72 -7.73
N LEU A 153 16.89 -1.72 -7.94
CA LEU A 153 16.95 -0.94 -9.19
C LEU A 153 18.08 -1.38 -10.13
N LYS A 154 19.14 -2.00 -9.61
CA LYS A 154 20.32 -2.45 -10.37
C LYS A 154 20.01 -3.35 -11.57
N SER A 155 18.95 -4.16 -11.52
CA SER A 155 18.55 -5.01 -12.63
C SER A 155 17.72 -4.29 -13.71
N LYS A 156 17.16 -3.13 -13.39
CA LYS A 156 16.19 -2.41 -14.23
C LYS A 156 16.76 -1.15 -14.89
N TYR A 157 17.76 -0.54 -14.27
CA TYR A 157 18.27 0.77 -14.67
C TYR A 157 19.77 0.73 -14.98
N ASN A 158 20.21 1.61 -15.88
CA ASN A 158 21.62 1.73 -16.24
C ASN A 158 22.39 2.53 -15.16
N CYS A 159 23.72 2.57 -15.27
CA CYS A 159 24.57 3.29 -14.32
C CYS A 159 24.22 4.78 -14.20
N SER A 160 23.91 5.44 -15.32
CA SER A 160 23.58 6.87 -15.34
C SER A 160 22.27 7.18 -14.61
N ASP A 161 21.26 6.30 -14.71
CA ASP A 161 20.00 6.46 -14.00
C ASP A 161 20.20 6.27 -12.49
N LEU A 162 21.04 5.30 -12.09
CA LEU A 162 21.37 5.07 -10.68
C LEU A 162 22.14 6.25 -10.07
N GLU A 163 23.04 6.88 -10.82
CA GLU A 163 23.74 8.12 -10.40
C GLU A 163 22.77 9.28 -10.19
N GLU A 164 21.73 9.41 -11.03
CA GLU A 164 20.70 10.43 -10.88
C GLU A 164 19.85 10.18 -9.61
N ILE A 165 19.49 8.93 -9.34
CA ILE A 165 18.81 8.52 -8.11
C ILE A 165 19.67 8.76 -6.86
N GLU A 166 20.98 8.51 -6.93
CA GLU A 166 21.92 8.82 -5.86
C GLU A 166 21.97 10.32 -5.54
N LYS A 167 22.02 11.17 -6.57
CA LYS A 167 21.94 12.63 -6.39
C LYS A 167 20.67 13.06 -5.67
N ALA A 168 19.53 12.44 -6.00
CA ALA A 168 18.26 12.72 -5.33
C ALA A 168 18.27 12.28 -3.86
N TYR A 169 18.85 11.12 -3.56
CA TYR A 169 19.02 10.64 -2.19
C TYR A 169 19.87 11.59 -1.35
N LEU A 170 21.04 12.01 -1.86
CA LEU A 170 21.93 12.94 -1.17
C LEU A 170 21.26 14.29 -0.90
N LEU A 171 20.51 14.81 -1.88
CA LEU A 171 19.75 16.05 -1.72
C LEU A 171 18.67 15.92 -0.62
N SER A 172 17.99 14.77 -0.56
CA SER A 172 17.00 14.48 0.49
C SER A 172 17.62 14.41 1.88
N CYS A 173 18.78 13.75 2.01
CA CYS A 173 19.57 13.70 3.25
C CYS A 173 19.98 15.10 3.72
N GLU A 174 20.42 15.96 2.80
CA GLU A 174 20.81 17.33 3.11
C GLU A 174 19.62 18.19 3.53
N ALA A 175 18.52 18.12 2.77
CA ALA A 175 17.31 18.89 3.05
C ALA A 175 16.69 18.55 4.41
N HIS A 176 16.77 17.29 4.83
CA HIS A 176 16.14 16.77 6.05
C HIS A 176 17.11 16.46 7.20
N LYS A 177 18.36 16.95 7.14
CA LYS A 177 19.46 16.56 8.04
C LYS A 177 19.16 16.65 9.54
N ASP A 178 18.38 17.63 9.95
CA ASP A 178 18.05 17.89 11.37
C ASP A 178 16.54 17.71 11.65
N GLN A 179 15.82 17.03 10.75
CA GLN A 179 14.39 16.80 10.87
C GLN A 179 14.09 15.39 11.35
N TYR A 180 13.11 15.26 12.24
CA TYR A 180 12.70 13.99 12.81
C TYR A 180 11.19 13.77 12.64
N ARG A 181 10.82 12.50 12.44
CA ARG A 181 9.42 12.04 12.44
C ARG A 181 8.88 11.98 13.86
N ARG A 182 7.56 11.89 14.00
CA ARG A 182 6.90 11.60 15.29
C ARG A 182 7.30 10.24 15.90
N SER A 183 7.79 9.30 15.08
CA SER A 183 8.37 8.03 15.57
C SER A 183 9.72 8.21 16.27
N GLY A 184 10.38 9.35 16.09
CA GLY A 184 11.77 9.59 16.53
C GLY A 184 12.83 9.27 15.47
N GLU A 185 12.45 8.70 14.34
CA GLU A 185 13.37 8.40 13.23
C GLU A 185 13.75 9.66 12.44
N PRO A 186 14.94 9.71 11.81
CA PRO A 186 15.30 10.77 10.88
C PRO A 186 14.26 10.92 9.76
N TYR A 187 13.93 12.14 9.35
CA TYR A 187 12.83 12.37 8.41
C TYR A 187 13.05 11.73 7.04
N VAL A 188 14.32 11.65 6.60
CA VAL A 188 14.73 11.02 5.32
C VAL A 188 14.28 9.56 5.18
N ILE A 189 14.00 8.87 6.30
CA ILE A 189 13.44 7.51 6.29
C ILE A 189 12.09 7.47 5.56
N HIS A 190 11.27 8.52 5.63
CA HIS A 190 9.98 8.55 4.96
C HIS A 190 10.11 8.62 3.42
N PRO A 191 10.83 9.59 2.83
CA PRO A 191 11.09 9.61 1.38
C PRO A 191 11.75 8.33 0.85
N LEU A 192 12.72 7.77 1.59
CA LEU A 192 13.34 6.48 1.23
C LEU A 192 12.32 5.35 1.14
N ASN A 193 11.41 5.27 2.11
CA ASN A 193 10.35 4.27 2.08
C ASN A 193 9.36 4.49 0.94
N ILE A 194 9.05 5.73 0.60
CA ILE A 194 8.23 6.05 -0.58
C ILE A 194 8.92 5.51 -1.84
N ALA A 195 10.20 5.79 -2.02
CA ALA A 195 10.99 5.32 -3.16
C ALA A 195 11.07 3.77 -3.22
N LEU A 196 11.24 3.10 -2.07
CA LEU A 196 11.20 1.64 -1.97
C LEU A 196 9.84 1.08 -2.39
N ILE A 197 8.74 1.66 -1.92
CA ILE A 197 7.39 1.25 -2.33
C ILE A 197 7.21 1.43 -3.85
N LEU A 198 7.63 2.58 -4.40
CA LEU A 198 7.57 2.88 -5.83
C LEU A 198 8.38 1.88 -6.67
N SER A 199 9.57 1.48 -6.20
CA SER A 199 10.42 0.49 -6.89
C SER A 199 9.76 -0.89 -7.05
N GLN A 200 8.81 -1.22 -6.16
CA GLN A 200 8.08 -2.49 -6.14
C GLN A 200 6.81 -2.47 -7.00
N ILE A 201 6.12 -1.31 -7.08
CA ILE A 201 4.90 -1.16 -7.89
C ILE A 201 5.17 -0.81 -9.36
N TYR A 202 6.46 -0.68 -9.73
CA TYR A 202 6.97 -0.46 -11.08
C TYR A 202 6.50 0.88 -11.67
N VAL A 203 7.06 1.96 -11.13
CA VAL A 203 6.96 3.31 -11.68
C VAL A 203 8.33 3.73 -12.22
N ASP A 204 8.35 4.61 -13.22
CA ASP A 204 9.53 5.18 -13.87
C ASP A 204 10.54 5.84 -12.91
N LYS A 205 11.76 6.12 -13.40
CA LYS A 205 12.83 6.67 -12.57
C LYS A 205 12.47 8.04 -12.02
N GLU A 206 11.76 8.84 -12.81
CA GLU A 206 11.37 10.21 -12.46
C GLU A 206 10.48 10.16 -11.21
N SER A 207 9.55 9.21 -11.15
CA SER A 207 8.72 8.98 -9.97
C SER A 207 9.51 8.51 -8.75
N ILE A 208 10.53 7.67 -8.93
CA ILE A 208 11.42 7.25 -7.83
C ILE A 208 12.19 8.45 -7.28
N ILE A 209 12.73 9.28 -8.17
CA ILE A 209 13.43 10.53 -7.80
C ILE A 209 12.48 11.46 -7.04
N VAL A 210 11.26 11.69 -7.54
CA VAL A 210 10.26 12.52 -6.84
C VAL A 210 9.87 11.90 -5.50
N GLY A 211 9.83 10.57 -5.38
CA GLY A 211 9.63 9.87 -4.12
C GLY A 211 10.74 10.13 -3.09
N LEU A 212 12.01 10.15 -3.53
CA LEU A 212 13.16 10.53 -2.68
C LEU A 212 13.15 12.01 -2.32
N LEU A 213 12.68 12.86 -3.23
CA LEU A 213 12.53 14.30 -3.04
C LEU A 213 11.19 14.68 -2.38
N TYR A 214 10.43 13.71 -1.86
CA TYR A 214 9.16 14.00 -1.24
C TYR A 214 9.34 14.92 -0.02
N ASP A 215 8.52 15.96 0.07
CA ASP A 215 8.61 17.03 1.08
C ASP A 215 9.92 17.83 1.12
N VAL A 216 10.85 17.68 0.17
CA VAL A 216 12.11 18.46 0.18
C VAL A 216 11.93 19.93 -0.17
N ILE A 217 10.80 20.34 -0.72
CA ILE A 217 10.45 21.76 -0.97
C ILE A 217 9.45 22.31 0.05
N THR A 218 8.95 21.44 0.94
CA THR A 218 8.08 21.82 2.05
C THR A 218 8.87 21.67 3.36
N LYS A 219 8.22 21.82 4.52
CA LYS A 219 8.88 21.58 5.84
C LYS A 219 10.12 22.44 6.12
N ASN A 220 10.12 23.71 5.71
CA ASN A 220 11.19 24.68 6.01
C ASN A 220 12.58 24.32 5.45
N THR A 221 12.62 23.61 4.33
CA THR A 221 13.86 23.38 3.58
C THR A 221 14.18 24.60 2.70
N PRO A 222 15.47 24.86 2.37
CA PRO A 222 15.86 25.96 1.49
C PRO A 222 15.74 25.62 -0.01
N ILE A 223 15.26 24.42 -0.37
CA ILE A 223 15.23 23.94 -1.75
C ILE A 223 13.96 24.42 -2.45
N THR A 224 14.11 24.97 -3.66
CA THR A 224 13.00 25.43 -4.50
C THR A 224 12.82 24.54 -5.74
N LEU A 225 11.67 24.66 -6.40
CA LEU A 225 11.40 23.96 -7.67
C LEU A 225 12.43 24.31 -8.76
N ASP A 226 12.90 25.56 -8.81
CA ASP A 226 13.94 25.98 -9.77
C ASP A 226 15.28 25.24 -9.54
N VAL A 227 15.62 24.98 -8.27
CA VAL A 227 16.80 24.19 -7.91
C VAL A 227 16.63 22.72 -8.35
N VAL A 228 15.43 22.17 -8.22
CA VAL A 228 15.13 20.81 -8.66
C VAL A 228 15.16 20.70 -10.19
N GLU A 229 14.58 21.66 -10.92
CA GLU A 229 14.60 21.69 -12.38
C GLU A 229 16.01 21.80 -12.94
N SER A 230 16.86 22.62 -12.32
CA SER A 230 18.26 22.78 -12.75
C SER A 230 19.16 21.58 -12.43
N LYS A 231 18.88 20.82 -11.34
CA LYS A 231 19.66 19.64 -10.95
C LYS A 231 19.24 18.35 -11.65
N PHE A 232 17.96 18.24 -12.00
CA PHE A 232 17.37 17.04 -12.59
C PHE A 232 16.74 17.37 -13.94
N SER A 233 15.42 17.58 -13.97
CA SER A 233 14.68 17.91 -15.18
C SER A 233 13.42 18.73 -14.87
N ARG A 234 12.91 19.42 -15.89
CA ARG A 234 11.62 20.10 -15.83
C ARG A 234 10.47 19.14 -15.51
N GLU A 235 10.54 17.91 -16.01
CA GLU A 235 9.53 16.89 -15.73
C GLU A 235 9.48 16.52 -14.24
N ILE A 236 10.64 16.28 -13.61
CA ILE A 236 10.74 15.98 -12.18
C ILE A 236 10.25 17.16 -11.34
N SER A 237 10.57 18.40 -11.74
CA SER A 237 10.08 19.61 -11.08
C SER A 237 8.54 19.71 -11.14
N LEU A 238 7.94 19.49 -12.32
CA LEU A 238 6.48 19.50 -12.48
C LEU A 238 5.78 18.39 -11.68
N LEU A 239 6.36 17.19 -11.65
CA LEU A 239 5.84 16.09 -10.83
C LEU A 239 5.92 16.41 -9.34
N LEU A 240 7.04 16.96 -8.88
CA LEU A 240 7.24 17.35 -7.49
C LEU A 240 6.29 18.48 -7.06
N ASP A 241 6.05 19.46 -7.93
CA ASP A 241 5.05 20.51 -7.72
C ASP A 241 3.65 19.92 -7.61
N GLY A 242 3.30 19.02 -8.54
CA GLY A 242 2.02 18.32 -8.55
C GLY A 242 1.78 17.50 -7.29
N VAL A 243 2.81 16.86 -6.74
CA VAL A 243 2.77 16.11 -5.48
C VAL A 243 2.71 17.05 -4.27
N THR A 244 3.39 18.18 -4.30
CA THR A 244 3.46 19.12 -3.17
C THR A 244 2.17 19.92 -2.99
N ASN A 245 1.62 20.43 -4.09
CA ASN A 245 0.37 21.21 -4.10
C ASN A 245 -0.88 20.31 -4.09
N PHE A 246 -0.69 19.02 -3.89
CA PHE A 246 -1.74 18.03 -3.96
C PHE A 246 -2.68 18.12 -2.76
N THR A 247 -3.94 18.49 -2.97
CA THR A 247 -4.94 18.57 -1.90
C THR A 247 -5.96 17.43 -1.96
N SER A 248 -6.64 17.18 -0.83
CA SER A 248 -7.76 16.23 -0.76
C SER A 248 -8.92 16.56 -1.70
N THR A 249 -9.04 17.82 -2.13
CA THR A 249 -10.03 18.24 -3.13
C THR A 249 -9.65 17.82 -4.55
N ASN A 250 -8.35 17.75 -4.88
CA ASN A 250 -7.86 17.23 -6.16
C ASN A 250 -8.16 15.73 -6.28
N LEU A 251 -8.06 14.98 -5.18
CA LEU A 251 -8.36 13.55 -5.16
C LEU A 251 -9.83 13.25 -5.52
N ARG A 252 -10.78 14.03 -4.99
CA ARG A 252 -12.22 13.82 -5.29
C ARG A 252 -12.53 14.05 -6.77
N LYS A 253 -11.93 15.08 -7.38
CA LYS A 253 -12.07 15.35 -8.82
C LYS A 253 -11.58 14.19 -9.69
N VAL A 254 -10.61 13.41 -9.22
CA VAL A 254 -10.06 12.26 -9.96
C VAL A 254 -10.96 11.04 -9.84
N VAL A 255 -11.75 10.94 -8.78
CA VAL A 255 -12.80 9.93 -8.67
C VAL A 255 -13.94 10.25 -9.63
N ASP A 256 -14.26 11.54 -9.81
CA ASP A 256 -15.44 11.99 -10.55
C ASP A 256 -15.19 12.34 -12.05
N GLU A 257 -13.96 12.70 -12.46
CA GLU A 257 -13.61 13.17 -13.82
C GLU A 257 -12.28 12.59 -14.34
N ASP A 258 -12.04 12.67 -15.66
CA ASP A 258 -10.73 12.46 -16.30
C ASP A 258 -9.88 13.72 -16.10
N CYS A 259 -8.94 13.67 -15.15
CA CYS A 259 -8.11 14.83 -14.85
C CYS A 259 -6.92 14.95 -15.82
N SER A 260 -6.55 16.19 -16.15
CA SER A 260 -5.31 16.53 -16.88
C SER A 260 -4.03 16.39 -16.03
N ILE A 261 -4.13 15.84 -14.82
CA ILE A 261 -3.00 15.67 -13.88
C ILE A 261 -2.33 14.34 -14.20
N ASP A 262 -1.00 14.35 -14.19
CA ASP A 262 -0.18 13.15 -14.44
C ASP A 262 -0.53 12.03 -13.45
N GLY A 263 -0.83 10.84 -13.98
CA GLY A 263 -1.15 9.63 -13.22
C GLY A 263 -0.12 9.29 -12.13
N ARG A 264 1.16 9.61 -12.38
CA ARG A 264 2.28 9.33 -11.47
C ARG A 264 2.18 10.09 -10.16
N VAL A 265 1.60 11.30 -10.17
CA VAL A 265 1.35 12.09 -8.94
C VAL A 265 0.49 11.28 -7.97
N PHE A 266 -0.56 10.62 -8.46
CA PHE A 266 -1.43 9.79 -7.62
C PHE A 266 -0.70 8.56 -7.07
N VAL A 267 0.16 7.94 -7.87
CA VAL A 267 0.92 6.76 -7.42
C VAL A 267 1.90 7.12 -6.31
N ILE A 268 2.60 8.26 -6.44
CA ILE A 268 3.50 8.78 -5.40
C ILE A 268 2.72 9.13 -4.13
N GLN A 269 1.55 9.75 -4.26
CA GLN A 269 0.67 10.06 -3.13
C GLN A 269 0.14 8.80 -2.43
N LEU A 270 -0.20 7.76 -3.19
CA LEU A 270 -0.59 6.46 -2.66
C LEU A 270 0.57 5.79 -1.89
N ALA A 271 1.79 5.84 -2.41
CA ALA A 271 2.98 5.32 -1.72
C ALA A 271 3.26 6.07 -0.42
N SER A 272 3.19 7.41 -0.45
CA SER A 272 3.29 8.26 0.76
C SER A 272 2.21 7.90 1.79
N ARG A 273 0.96 7.78 1.34
CA ARG A 273 -0.15 7.38 2.22
C ARG A 273 0.08 6.01 2.84
N LEU A 274 0.56 5.04 2.07
CA LEU A 274 0.85 3.70 2.58
C LEU A 274 1.90 3.73 3.69
N HIS A 275 3.02 4.43 3.50
CA HIS A 275 4.03 4.56 4.54
C HIS A 275 3.48 5.29 5.79
N ASN A 276 2.66 6.32 5.60
CA ASN A 276 2.00 7.00 6.71
C ASN A 276 1.06 6.05 7.48
N MET A 277 0.27 5.23 6.80
CA MET A 277 -0.60 4.22 7.44
C MET A 277 0.19 3.13 8.17
N ARG A 278 1.37 2.72 7.66
CA ARG A 278 2.26 1.77 8.34
C ARG A 278 2.81 2.34 9.65
N THR A 279 3.12 3.63 9.68
CA THR A 279 3.74 4.34 10.83
C THR A 279 2.75 5.12 11.70
N ILE A 280 1.44 4.95 11.48
CA ILE A 280 0.41 5.84 12.04
C ILE A 280 0.20 5.69 13.56
N LYS A 281 0.65 4.56 14.14
CA LYS A 281 0.56 4.26 15.59
C LYS A 281 1.23 5.32 16.49
N HIS A 282 2.10 6.16 15.94
CA HIS A 282 2.75 7.26 16.64
C HIS A 282 1.91 8.56 16.67
N MET A 283 0.70 8.55 16.10
CA MET A 283 -0.25 9.66 16.15
C MET A 283 -1.33 9.43 17.22
N SER A 284 -2.07 10.49 17.57
CA SER A 284 -3.19 10.36 18.51
C SER A 284 -4.37 9.59 17.89
N PRO A 285 -5.24 8.97 18.71
CA PRO A 285 -6.39 8.21 18.22
C PRO A 285 -7.32 8.95 17.28
N GLU A 286 -7.55 10.23 17.53
CA GLU A 286 -8.39 11.08 16.70
C GLU A 286 -7.79 11.23 15.30
N ILE A 287 -6.48 11.47 15.24
CA ILE A 287 -5.76 11.70 13.98
C ILE A 287 -5.66 10.40 13.18
N TYR A 288 -5.32 9.27 13.80
CA TYR A 288 -5.22 8.03 13.04
C TYR A 288 -6.58 7.58 12.50
N LYS A 289 -7.69 7.81 13.23
CA LYS A 289 -9.04 7.51 12.75
C LYS A 289 -9.43 8.38 11.57
N GLU A 290 -9.20 9.70 11.68
CA GLU A 290 -9.42 10.63 10.56
C GLU A 290 -8.65 10.21 9.30
N LYS A 291 -7.38 9.84 9.46
CA LYS A 291 -6.51 9.43 8.35
C LYS A 291 -6.90 8.08 7.77
N ALA A 292 -7.39 7.15 8.59
CA ALA A 292 -7.93 5.87 8.13
C ALA A 292 -9.24 6.06 7.35
N GLU A 293 -10.15 6.92 7.81
CA GLU A 293 -11.36 7.29 7.07
C GLU A 293 -11.01 7.96 5.74
N GLU A 294 -10.09 8.92 5.73
CA GLU A 294 -9.59 9.57 4.52
C GLU A 294 -9.00 8.56 3.52
N THR A 295 -8.31 7.53 4.03
CA THR A 295 -7.70 6.49 3.20
C THR A 295 -8.75 5.64 2.50
N ILE A 296 -9.82 5.22 3.20
CA ILE A 296 -10.92 4.45 2.60
C ILE A 296 -11.75 5.31 1.67
N ASP A 297 -12.12 6.52 2.09
CA ASP A 297 -13.03 7.39 1.35
C ASP A 297 -12.38 7.95 0.06
N ILE A 298 -11.05 8.06 0.02
CA ILE A 298 -10.34 8.78 -1.04
C ILE A 298 -9.24 7.93 -1.70
N PHE A 299 -8.27 7.43 -0.93
CA PHE A 299 -7.08 6.78 -1.50
C PHE A 299 -7.37 5.37 -2.05
N SER A 300 -8.22 4.58 -1.38
CA SER A 300 -8.60 3.24 -1.82
C SER A 300 -9.34 3.21 -3.17
N PRO A 301 -10.32 4.11 -3.42
CA PRO A 301 -10.93 4.28 -4.75
C PRO A 301 -9.91 4.61 -5.85
N ILE A 302 -8.91 5.44 -5.55
CA ILE A 302 -7.89 5.83 -6.53
C ILE A 302 -6.93 4.69 -6.82
N ALA A 303 -6.51 3.94 -5.80
CA ALA A 303 -5.74 2.72 -5.99
C ALA A 303 -6.52 1.71 -6.85
N THR A 304 -7.84 1.65 -6.70
CA THR A 304 -8.73 0.83 -7.55
C THR A 304 -8.75 1.34 -8.99
N LYS A 305 -8.95 2.65 -9.20
CA LYS A 305 -8.99 3.28 -10.52
C LYS A 305 -7.68 3.08 -11.30
N LEU A 306 -6.54 3.13 -10.61
CA LEU A 306 -5.21 2.89 -11.18
C LEU A 306 -4.80 1.42 -11.24
N ASN A 307 -5.70 0.50 -10.87
CA ASN A 307 -5.46 -0.95 -10.84
C ASN A 307 -4.26 -1.37 -9.95
N LEU A 308 -3.97 -0.60 -8.89
CA LEU A 308 -2.93 -0.85 -7.91
C LEU A 308 -3.46 -1.74 -6.78
N ILE A 309 -3.88 -2.96 -7.13
CA ILE A 309 -4.61 -3.87 -6.23
C ILE A 309 -3.83 -4.17 -4.94
N LYS A 310 -2.50 -4.39 -5.03
CA LYS A 310 -1.67 -4.69 -3.85
C LYS A 310 -1.65 -3.53 -2.85
N LEU A 311 -1.49 -2.32 -3.37
CA LEU A 311 -1.46 -1.10 -2.56
C LEU A 311 -2.83 -0.84 -1.93
N LYS A 312 -3.91 -0.99 -2.71
CA LYS A 312 -5.29 -0.89 -2.22
C LYS A 312 -5.52 -1.83 -1.03
N MET A 313 -5.17 -3.10 -1.18
CA MET A 313 -5.43 -4.12 -0.17
C MET A 313 -4.73 -3.80 1.15
N GLU A 314 -3.49 -3.34 1.09
CA GLU A 314 -2.74 -2.99 2.30
C GLU A 314 -3.23 -1.68 2.94
N LEU A 315 -3.60 -0.68 2.13
CA LEU A 315 -4.24 0.53 2.64
C LEU A 315 -5.56 0.22 3.34
N ASP A 316 -6.40 -0.65 2.76
CA ASP A 316 -7.67 -1.05 3.36
C ASP A 316 -7.44 -1.80 4.68
N ASP A 317 -6.50 -2.76 4.71
CA ASP A 317 -6.14 -3.50 5.92
C ASP A 317 -5.74 -2.60 7.08
N LEU A 318 -4.81 -1.68 6.81
CA LEU A 318 -4.32 -0.75 7.81
C LEU A 318 -5.44 0.19 8.25
N SER A 319 -6.25 0.70 7.32
CA SER A 319 -7.35 1.62 7.65
C SER A 319 -8.41 0.95 8.51
N ILE A 320 -8.84 -0.25 8.14
CA ILE A 320 -9.84 -1.02 8.89
C ILE A 320 -9.34 -1.29 10.31
N LYS A 321 -8.08 -1.70 10.47
CA LYS A 321 -7.46 -1.92 11.78
C LYS A 321 -7.63 -0.69 12.68
N TYR A 322 -7.23 0.49 12.19
CA TYR A 322 -7.26 1.72 12.98
C TYR A 322 -8.66 2.34 13.13
N LEU A 323 -9.65 1.93 12.35
CA LEU A 323 -11.04 2.33 12.56
C LEU A 323 -11.74 1.49 13.64
N ILE A 324 -11.30 0.25 13.84
CA ILE A 324 -11.88 -0.68 14.80
C ILE A 324 -11.18 -0.58 16.17
N ASP A 325 -9.88 -0.22 16.21
CA ASP A 325 -9.10 0.04 17.44
C ASP A 325 -9.60 1.28 18.22
#